data_AF-A0A7D9LDA0-F1
#
_entry.id   AF-A0A7D9LDA0-F1
#
_cell.length_a   1.000
_cell.length_b   1.000
_cell.length_c   1.000
_cell.angle_alpha   90.00
_cell.angle_beta   90.00
_cell.angle_gamma   90.00
#
_symmetry.space_group_name_H-M   'P 1'
#
loop_
_entity.id
_entity.type
_entity.pdbx_description
1 polymer ?
#
loop_
_entity_poly.entity_id
_entity_poly.type
_entity_poly.pdbx_seq_one_letter_code
_entity_poly.pdbx_strand_id
1 'polypeptide(L)'
;MGKKSGKGKEKKLRRKEEQAKLSAAQSVVDAANAVDDLMKPLTPFTKYDRNGLIVSIGCKRISELSEEEFNWAFDLTKDNMQTLVCVGAEDLGDERGGAKQAGDTP
;
A
#
# COMPACT_ATOMS: atom_id res chain seq x y z
N MET A 1 8.30 -29.94 45.18
CA MET A 1 8.27 -28.48 44.90
C MET A 1 8.77 -28.22 43.49
N GLY A 2 7.86 -28.06 42.51
CA GLY A 2 8.19 -28.01 41.09
C GLY A 2 8.84 -26.68 40.67
N LYS A 3 10.03 -26.77 40.06
CA LYS A 3 10.78 -25.63 39.47
C LYS A 3 9.89 -24.89 38.46
N LYS A 4 9.42 -23.69 38.80
CA LYS A 4 8.68 -22.82 37.87
C LYS A 4 9.61 -22.42 36.71
N SER A 5 9.39 -23.00 35.53
CA SER A 5 10.21 -22.81 34.33
C SER A 5 10.24 -21.35 33.87
N GLY A 6 11.43 -20.73 33.88
CA GLY A 6 11.66 -19.35 33.38
C GLY A 6 11.39 -19.19 31.88
N LYS A 7 11.53 -20.27 31.11
CA LYS A 7 11.35 -20.29 29.64
C LYS A 7 9.93 -19.91 29.21
N GLY A 8 8.91 -20.24 30.02
CA GLY A 8 7.53 -19.85 29.76
C GLY A 8 7.25 -18.37 30.00
N LYS A 9 7.89 -17.77 31.02
CA LYS A 9 7.77 -16.34 31.32
C LYS A 9 8.43 -15.50 30.22
N GLU A 10 9.61 -15.91 29.77
CA GLU A 10 10.36 -15.22 28.72
C GLU A 10 9.65 -15.26 27.36
N LYS A 11 9.09 -16.42 26.97
CA LYS A 11 8.26 -16.53 25.75
C LYS A 11 7.01 -15.64 25.81
N LYS A 12 6.38 -15.50 26.98
CA LYS A 12 5.23 -14.62 27.17
C LYS A 12 5.63 -13.13 27.12
N LEU A 13 6.77 -12.77 27.69
CA LEU A 13 7.30 -11.42 27.64
C LEU A 13 7.65 -11.01 26.21
N ARG A 14 8.35 -11.88 25.46
CA ARG A 14 8.72 -11.62 24.06
C ARG A 14 7.51 -11.39 23.16
N ARG A 15 6.45 -12.19 23.32
CA ARG A 15 5.17 -11.99 22.61
C ARG A 15 4.51 -10.65 22.94
N LYS A 16 4.57 -10.22 24.21
CA LYS A 16 4.00 -8.95 24.65
C LYS A 16 4.78 -7.77 24.06
N GLU A 17 6.10 -7.86 24.01
CA GLU A 17 6.96 -6.85 23.39
C GLU A 17 6.77 -6.77 21.88
N GLU A 18 6.71 -7.91 21.18
CA GLU A 18 6.38 -7.97 19.76
C GLU A 18 5.00 -7.34 19.48
N GLN A 19 3.98 -7.68 20.28
CA GLN A 19 2.65 -7.09 20.16
C GLN A 19 2.66 -5.58 20.45
N ALA A 20 3.41 -5.13 21.45
CA ALA A 20 3.53 -3.72 21.77
C ALA A 20 4.20 -2.94 20.63
N LYS A 21 5.22 -3.51 19.97
CA LYS A 21 5.86 -2.90 18.80
C LYS A 21 4.90 -2.77 17.62
N LEU A 22 4.15 -3.83 17.32
CA LEU A 22 3.14 -3.80 16.25
C LEU A 22 2.02 -2.81 16.56
N SER A 23 1.52 -2.81 17.79
CA SER A 23 0.47 -1.87 18.22
C SER A 23 0.95 -0.41 18.18
N ALA A 24 2.21 -0.15 18.53
CA ALA A 24 2.78 1.19 18.46
C ALA A 24 2.90 1.66 17.01
N ALA A 25 3.40 0.80 16.10
CA ALA A 25 3.47 1.12 14.68
C ALA A 25 2.08 1.37 14.07
N GLN A 26 1.10 0.51 14.39
CA GLN A 26 -0.27 0.66 13.92
C GLN A 26 -0.89 1.98 14.42
N SER A 27 -0.67 2.34 15.69
CA SER A 27 -1.18 3.58 16.25
C SER A 27 -0.67 4.83 15.52
N VAL A 28 0.55 4.81 15.00
CA VAL A 28 1.10 5.93 14.20
C VAL A 28 0.41 5.99 12.83
N VAL A 29 0.21 4.84 12.18
CA VAL A 29 -0.50 4.75 10.90
C VAL A 29 -1.95 5.20 11.04
N ASP A 30 -2.64 4.75 12.10
CA ASP A 30 -4.03 5.13 12.37
C ASP A 30 -4.15 6.63 12.64
N ALA A 31 -3.22 7.20 13.42
CA ALA A 31 -3.19 8.64 13.67
C ALA A 31 -2.97 9.44 12.38
N ALA A 32 -2.06 9.00 11.51
CA ALA A 32 -1.83 9.66 10.21
C ALA A 32 -3.06 9.55 9.29
N ASN A 33 -3.69 8.37 9.25
CA ASN A 33 -4.90 8.12 8.47
C ASN A 33 -6.17 8.78 9.05
N ALA A 34 -6.13 9.30 10.27
CA ALA A 34 -7.22 10.06 10.88
C ALA A 34 -7.14 11.57 10.59
N VAL A 35 -6.04 12.06 10.00
CA VAL A 35 -5.93 13.46 9.61
C VAL A 35 -6.82 13.73 8.40
N ASP A 36 -7.68 14.75 8.51
CA ASP A 36 -8.61 15.13 7.43
C ASP A 36 -7.87 15.83 6.28
N ASP A 37 -7.03 16.83 6.58
CA ASP A 37 -6.27 17.58 5.59
C ASP A 37 -4.77 17.58 5.93
N LEU A 38 -4.02 16.78 5.16
CA LEU A 38 -2.56 16.67 5.28
C LEU A 38 -1.81 17.94 4.82
N MET A 39 -2.44 18.79 4.02
CA MET A 39 -1.83 20.01 3.47
C MET A 39 -2.04 21.23 4.38
N LYS A 40 -2.95 21.17 5.35
CA LYS A 40 -3.20 22.23 6.34
C LYS A 40 -1.93 22.71 7.08
N PRO A 41 -1.02 21.86 7.56
CA PRO A 41 0.25 22.32 8.14
C PRO A 41 1.28 22.77 7.09
N LEU A 42 1.06 22.46 5.80
CA LEU A 42 1.99 22.72 4.69
C LEU A 42 1.56 23.92 3.84
N THR A 43 1.04 24.98 4.46
CA THR A 43 0.49 26.16 3.76
C THR A 43 1.39 26.76 2.68
N PRO A 44 2.74 26.82 2.81
CA PRO A 44 3.59 27.37 1.73
C PRO A 44 3.61 26.50 0.46
N PHE A 45 3.25 25.21 0.56
CA PHE A 45 3.31 24.24 -0.54
C PHE A 45 1.97 24.07 -1.28
N THR A 46 0.95 24.85 -0.90
CA THR A 46 -0.38 24.79 -1.52
C THR A 46 -0.45 25.49 -2.88
N LYS A 47 0.55 26.31 -3.22
CA LYS A 47 0.63 27.03 -4.48
C LYS A 47 1.98 26.82 -5.14
N TYR A 48 1.96 26.51 -6.43
CA TYR A 48 3.14 26.48 -7.28
C TYR A 48 3.01 27.55 -8.36
N ASP A 49 4.01 28.42 -8.44
CA ASP A 49 4.07 29.55 -9.36
C ASP A 49 5.50 29.69 -9.89
N ARG A 50 5.85 28.89 -10.90
CA ARG A 50 7.15 28.90 -11.58
C ARG A 50 7.00 28.46 -13.04
N ASN A 51 7.91 28.93 -13.89
CA ASN A 51 7.98 28.55 -15.32
C ASN A 51 6.68 28.80 -16.10
N GLY A 52 5.91 29.83 -15.71
CA GLY A 52 4.62 30.14 -16.33
C GLY A 52 3.46 29.23 -15.91
N LEU A 53 3.68 28.29 -14.98
CA LEU A 53 2.66 27.40 -14.46
C LEU A 53 2.21 27.87 -13.08
N ILE A 54 0.92 28.22 -12.99
CA ILE A 54 0.26 28.61 -11.74
C ILE A 54 -0.76 27.52 -11.40
N VAL A 55 -0.43 26.68 -10.42
CA VAL A 55 -1.30 25.57 -9.99
C VAL A 55 -1.45 25.54 -8.48
N SER A 56 -2.62 25.09 -8.02
CA SER A 56 -2.88 24.76 -6.62
C SER A 56 -2.61 23.28 -6.39
N ILE A 57 -1.93 22.97 -5.29
CA ILE A 57 -1.61 21.61 -4.87
C ILE A 57 -2.45 21.30 -3.63
N GLY A 58 -3.18 20.18 -3.69
CA GLY A 58 -4.02 19.72 -2.60
C GLY A 58 -3.85 18.22 -2.36
N CYS A 59 -4.33 17.75 -1.21
CA CYS A 59 -4.44 16.35 -0.88
C CYS A 59 -5.88 16.07 -0.47
N LYS A 60 -6.53 15.10 -1.11
CA LYS A 60 -7.91 14.71 -0.85
C LYS A 60 -8.01 13.20 -0.79
N ARG A 61 -9.01 12.70 -0.05
CA ARG A 61 -9.31 11.26 -0.08
C ARG A 61 -10.03 10.90 -1.38
N ILE A 62 -9.94 9.64 -1.77
CA ILE A 62 -10.68 9.12 -2.93
C ILE A 62 -12.20 9.30 -2.79
N SER A 63 -12.72 9.24 -1.55
CA SER A 63 -14.14 9.48 -1.25
C SER A 63 -14.60 10.92 -1.51
N GLU A 64 -13.66 11.86 -1.64
CA GLU A 64 -13.91 13.29 -1.87
C GLU A 64 -13.62 13.71 -3.32
N LEU A 65 -13.08 12.79 -4.12
CA LEU A 65 -12.79 13.00 -5.53
C LEU A 65 -14.01 12.61 -6.37
N SER A 66 -14.23 13.35 -7.47
CA SER A 66 -15.19 12.94 -8.48
C SER A 66 -14.68 11.73 -9.25
N GLU A 67 -15.60 10.93 -9.80
CA GLU A 67 -15.25 9.79 -10.64
C GLU A 67 -14.46 10.22 -11.89
N GLU A 68 -14.77 11.39 -12.45
CA GLU A 68 -14.05 11.95 -13.58
C GLU A 68 -12.59 12.29 -13.25
N GLU A 69 -12.33 12.95 -12.10
CA GLU A 69 -10.98 13.26 -11.64
C GLU A 69 -10.16 11.98 -11.39
N PHE A 70 -10.79 10.96 -10.82
CA PHE A 70 -10.16 9.67 -10.59
C PHE A 70 -9.81 8.96 -11.90
N ASN A 71 -10.78 8.85 -12.82
CA ASN A 71 -10.57 8.19 -14.11
C ASN A 71 -9.48 8.90 -14.92
N TRP A 72 -9.50 10.24 -14.95
CA TRP A 72 -8.46 11.03 -15.60
C TRP A 72 -7.06 10.74 -15.03
N ALA A 73 -6.92 10.72 -13.70
CA ALA A 73 -5.64 10.43 -13.05
C ALA A 73 -5.17 8.98 -13.30
N PHE A 74 -6.11 8.04 -13.33
CA PHE A 74 -5.85 6.63 -13.63
C PHE A 74 -5.39 6.45 -15.07
N ASP A 75 -6.11 7.02 -16.03
CA ASP A 75 -5.79 6.95 -17.46
C ASP A 75 -4.44 7.62 -17.75
N LEU A 76 -4.17 8.79 -17.15
CA LEU A 76 -2.86 9.44 -17.24
C LEU A 76 -1.72 8.52 -16.74
N THR A 77 -1.97 7.79 -15.64
CA THR A 77 -0.99 6.84 -15.11
C THR A 77 -0.81 5.65 -16.06
N LYS A 78 -1.91 5.10 -16.56
CA LYS A 78 -1.91 3.98 -17.50
C LYS A 78 -1.15 4.35 -18.76
N ASP A 79 -1.47 5.46 -19.42
CA ASP A 79 -0.83 5.87 -20.67
C ASP A 79 0.68 6.07 -20.51
N ASN A 80 1.12 6.62 -19.36
CA ASN A 80 2.54 6.84 -19.09
C ASN A 80 3.29 5.57 -18.67
N MET A 81 2.64 4.65 -17.95
CA MET A 81 3.29 3.48 -17.34
C MET A 81 3.08 2.18 -18.13
N GLN A 82 2.08 2.10 -19.00
CA GLN A 82 1.72 0.87 -19.71
C GLN A 82 2.88 0.33 -20.54
N THR A 83 3.65 1.20 -21.22
CA THR A 83 4.83 0.77 -21.99
C THR A 83 5.90 0.15 -21.08
N LEU A 84 6.11 0.67 -19.87
CA LEU A 84 7.12 0.14 -18.94
C LEU A 84 6.70 -1.20 -18.32
N VAL A 85 5.41 -1.37 -18.03
CA VAL A 85 4.88 -2.58 -17.40
C VAL A 85 4.64 -3.70 -18.42
N CYS A 86 4.21 -3.37 -19.64
CA CYS A 86 3.97 -4.35 -20.70
C CYS A 86 5.24 -4.90 -21.33
N VAL A 87 6.33 -4.12 -21.40
CA VAL A 87 7.64 -4.62 -21.89
C VAL A 87 8.23 -5.72 -20.99
N GLY A 88 7.82 -5.80 -19.71
CA GLY A 88 8.21 -6.90 -18.81
C GLY A 88 7.32 -8.15 -18.90
N ALA A 89 6.23 -8.12 -19.67
CA ALA A 89 5.30 -9.26 -19.79
C ALA A 89 5.59 -10.15 -21.02
N GLU A 90 6.43 -9.71 -21.95
CA GLU A 90 6.79 -10.48 -23.15
C GLU A 90 7.86 -11.57 -22.87
N ASP A 91 8.53 -11.53 -21.71
CA ASP A 91 9.52 -12.54 -21.27
C ASP A 91 8.91 -13.72 -20.48
N LEU A 92 7.60 -13.72 -20.20
CA LEU A 92 6.89 -14.85 -19.59
C LEU A 92 6.08 -15.63 -20.64
N GLY A 93 6.77 -15.97 -21.73
CA GLY A 93 6.29 -16.91 -22.73
C GLY A 93 6.44 -18.36 -22.29
N ASP A 94 5.28 -19.01 -22.14
CA ASP A 94 5.03 -20.40 -22.59
C ASP A 94 5.66 -21.58 -21.81
N GLU A 95 5.10 -21.92 -20.65
CA GLU A 95 5.06 -23.31 -20.16
C GLU A 95 3.67 -23.68 -19.61
N ARG A 96 2.60 -23.46 -20.39
CA ARG A 96 1.34 -24.18 -20.17
C ARG A 96 1.40 -25.53 -20.87
N GLY A 97 2.25 -26.41 -20.32
CA GLY A 97 2.24 -27.84 -20.59
C GLY A 97 0.85 -28.40 -20.27
N GLY A 98 0.21 -28.97 -21.30
CA GLY A 98 -1.10 -29.59 -21.20
C GLY A 98 -1.11 -30.72 -20.17
N ALA A 99 -1.80 -30.50 -19.06
CA ALA A 99 -2.19 -31.57 -18.16
C ALA A 99 -3.33 -32.38 -18.83
N LYS A 100 -2.93 -33.45 -19.51
CA LYS A 100 -3.82 -34.51 -20.00
C LYS A 100 -4.57 -35.08 -18.80
N GLN A 101 -5.91 -34.99 -18.81
CA GLN A 101 -6.75 -35.71 -17.87
C GLN A 101 -6.57 -37.21 -18.09
N ALA A 102 -6.04 -37.91 -17.09
CA ALA A 102 -6.09 -39.36 -16.98
C ALA A 102 -6.77 -39.67 -15.64
N GLY A 103 -8.10 -39.75 -15.69
CA GLY A 103 -8.91 -40.35 -14.64
C GLY A 103 -9.40 -41.69 -15.15
N ASP A 104 -8.68 -42.76 -14.82
CA ASP A 104 -9.15 -44.14 -14.95
C ASP A 104 -8.87 -44.82 -13.59
N THR A 105 -9.99 -45.07 -12.89
CA THR A 105 -10.40 -46.13 -11.94
C THR A 105 -9.34 -46.95 -11.14
N PRO A 106 -9.69 -47.51 -9.96
CA PRO A 106 -10.82 -48.44 -9.74
C PRO A 106 -11.87 -47.98 -8.71
#